data_AF-A0A498HXL1-F1
#
_entry.id   AF-A0A498HXL1-F1
#
_cell.length_a   1.000
_cell.length_b   1.000
_cell.length_c   1.000
_cell.angle_alpha   90.00
_cell.angle_beta   90.00
_cell.angle_gamma   90.00
#
_symmetry.space_group_name_H-M   'P 1'
#
loop_
_entity.id
_entity.type
_entity.pdbx_description
1 polymer ?
#
loop_
_entity_poly.entity_id
_entity_poly.type
_entity_poly.pdbx_seq_one_letter_code
_entity_poly.pdbx_strand_id
1 'polypeptide(L)'
;MTSPSGTFELGFFTPDAFDSSVIWQSFDHLSDTWLPGAELGYNNRTKRKLVLTSWRNVKNHTPDHSSFELDELPFKLSDYRGAFIRGTLEINSQLKFYAMYQGSRGWTLISVEPVNQCEVDALCDAFSFCYQFGSPACVCPEGFEPKVMENWRLKDFSDGCVRKTPFHCSPGESYSFLLITDVAYGYPNKYQTISNISNDQCRLECLIKCSCTAFFYISFDIGRCYTWIGDVYNIRGTSESSYNPDGIELKIPLVYPTSETKRKTTWIVLGVLAGFFSILSAATLMVFFRRRWSAAALATTDDSLVLYKHRDLRRATKNFSQKLGE
;
A
#
# COMPACT_ATOMS: atom_id res chain seq x y z
N MET A 1 37.70 14.81 31.73
CA MET A 1 37.06 14.49 33.04
C MET A 1 35.58 14.26 32.80
N THR A 2 34.87 13.52 33.66
CA THR A 2 33.40 13.42 33.59
C THR A 2 32.78 14.52 34.45
N SER A 3 32.00 15.41 33.83
CA SER A 3 31.26 16.47 34.51
C SER A 3 30.09 15.89 35.33
N PRO A 4 29.59 16.56 36.40
CA PRO A 4 28.40 16.14 37.15
C PRO A 4 27.14 15.93 36.29
N SER A 5 27.11 16.49 35.08
CA SER A 5 26.05 16.31 34.07
C SER A 5 26.16 15.04 33.22
N GLY A 6 27.22 14.24 33.38
CA GLY A 6 27.50 13.07 32.54
C GLY A 6 28.20 13.39 31.21
N THR A 7 28.65 14.62 31.02
CA THR A 7 29.44 15.04 29.85
C THR A 7 30.86 14.50 29.94
N PHE A 8 31.38 13.93 28.84
CA PHE A 8 32.80 13.61 28.70
C PHE A 8 33.51 14.78 28.03
N GLU A 9 34.52 15.33 28.72
CA GLU A 9 35.27 16.49 28.24
C GLU A 9 36.76 16.18 28.08
N LEU A 10 37.34 16.65 26.97
CA LEU A 10 38.76 16.69 26.69
C LEU A 10 39.23 18.15 26.79
N GLY A 11 40.28 18.41 27.58
CA GLY A 11 40.79 19.76 27.82
C GLY A 11 42.28 19.77 28.10
N PHE A 12 42.92 20.93 27.92
CA PHE A 12 44.29 21.16 28.36
C PHE A 12 44.30 21.64 29.82
N PHE A 13 45.20 21.10 30.63
CA PHE A 13 45.42 21.54 32.00
C PHE A 13 46.81 22.17 32.09
N THR A 14 46.88 23.49 32.20
CA THR A 14 48.12 24.20 32.54
C THR A 14 48.12 24.51 34.04
N PRO A 15 49.12 24.04 34.81
CA PRO A 15 49.14 24.18 36.27
C PRO A 15 49.01 25.62 36.80
N ASP A 16 49.40 26.60 35.99
CA ASP A 16 49.43 28.03 36.36
C ASP A 16 48.26 28.86 35.80
N ALA A 17 47.33 28.24 35.07
CA ALA A 17 46.13 28.92 34.58
C ALA A 17 44.90 28.38 35.32
N PHE A 18 44.11 29.28 35.90
CA PHE A 18 42.78 28.97 36.45
C PHE A 18 41.75 28.59 35.38
N ASP A 19 42.15 28.51 34.11
CA ASP A 19 41.25 28.30 32.99
C ASP A 19 41.60 26.99 32.27
N SER A 20 40.79 25.97 32.52
CA SER A 20 40.81 24.74 31.74
C SER A 20 40.09 24.99 30.42
N SER A 21 40.83 25.07 29.32
CA SER A 21 40.22 25.16 27.99
C SER A 21 39.68 23.79 27.55
N VAL A 22 38.36 23.68 27.46
CA VAL A 22 37.68 22.50 26.91
C VAL A 22 37.76 22.57 25.39
N ILE A 23 38.41 21.58 24.78
CA ILE A 23 38.63 21.48 23.32
C ILE A 23 37.65 20.52 22.64
N TRP A 24 37.01 19.63 23.42
CA TRP A 24 36.00 18.70 22.92
C TRP A 24 35.06 18.27 24.06
N GLN A 25 33.78 18.11 23.77
CA GLN A 25 32.80 17.53 24.69
C GLN A 25 31.81 16.60 23.98
N SER A 26 31.36 15.56 24.67
CA SER A 26 30.43 14.57 24.12
C SER A 26 29.05 15.15 23.79
N PHE A 27 28.62 16.19 24.50
CA PHE A 27 27.33 16.84 24.25
C PHE A 27 27.30 17.64 22.95
N ASP A 28 28.45 17.93 22.32
CA ASP A 28 28.52 18.49 20.97
C ASP A 28 28.31 17.43 19.86
N HIS A 29 28.28 16.15 20.24
CA HIS A 29 28.27 15.00 19.32
C HIS A 29 27.31 13.92 19.84
N LEU A 30 26.02 14.26 19.93
CA LEU A 30 24.99 13.31 20.34
C LEU A 30 24.75 12.24 19.26
N SER A 31 24.26 11.08 19.70
CA SER A 31 23.83 9.98 18.84
C SER A 31 22.29 10.00 18.74
N ASP A 32 21.62 9.01 19.32
CA ASP A 32 20.15 8.94 19.37
C ASP A 32 19.56 9.60 20.64
N THR A 33 20.40 9.89 21.63
CA THR A 33 19.96 10.25 22.98
C THR A 33 20.38 11.66 23.37
N TRP A 34 19.41 12.45 23.82
CA TRP A 34 19.58 13.74 24.46
C TRP A 34 19.47 13.64 25.99
N LEU A 35 20.31 14.39 26.70
CA LEU A 35 20.32 14.48 28.16
C LEU A 35 20.28 15.95 28.62
N PRO A 36 19.67 16.23 29.79
CA PRO A 36 19.70 17.55 30.40
C PRO A 36 21.12 18.11 30.53
N GLY A 37 21.33 19.31 30.00
CA GLY A 37 22.63 19.98 29.96
C GLY A 37 23.27 20.00 28.57
N ALA A 38 22.79 19.21 27.60
CA ALA A 38 23.16 19.39 26.20
C ALA A 38 22.45 20.63 25.64
N GLU A 39 23.22 21.53 25.01
CA GLU A 39 22.70 22.76 24.38
C GLU A 39 21.78 22.42 23.21
N LEU A 40 20.64 23.10 23.13
CA LEU A 40 19.63 22.92 22.08
C LEU A 40 19.78 23.98 20.99
N GLY A 41 19.25 23.69 19.80
CA GLY A 41 19.22 24.62 18.68
C GLY A 41 20.58 24.93 18.06
N TYR A 42 20.67 26.09 17.41
CA TYR A 42 21.87 26.52 16.68
C TYR A 42 22.80 27.37 17.55
N ASN A 43 24.04 26.89 17.74
CA ASN A 43 25.05 27.64 18.46
C ASN A 43 25.83 28.55 17.48
N ASN A 44 25.60 29.86 17.62
CA ASN A 44 26.22 30.90 16.78
C ASN A 44 27.75 31.00 16.91
N ARG A 45 28.33 30.53 18.03
CA ARG A 45 29.77 30.57 18.31
C ARG A 45 30.50 29.39 17.68
N THR A 46 29.95 28.18 17.81
CA THR A 46 30.55 26.95 17.25
C THR A 46 30.10 26.66 15.82
N LYS A 47 29.09 27.38 15.32
CA LYS A 47 28.46 27.20 14.00
C LYS A 47 27.87 25.80 13.80
N ARG A 48 27.39 25.16 14.88
CA ARG A 48 26.82 23.81 14.89
C ARG A 48 25.37 23.84 15.37
N LYS A 49 24.56 22.91 14.88
CA LYS A 49 23.21 22.62 15.36
C LYS A 49 23.21 21.28 16.10
N LEU A 50 22.41 21.17 17.15
CA LEU A 50 22.20 19.88 17.80
C LEU A 50 21.35 18.98 16.91
N VAL A 51 21.90 17.81 16.55
CA VAL A 51 21.25 16.81 15.70
C VAL A 51 21.27 15.46 16.41
N LEU A 52 20.11 14.82 16.51
CA LEU A 52 19.98 13.43 16.92
C LEU A 52 19.87 12.56 15.67
N THR A 53 20.52 11.39 15.67
CA THR A 53 20.49 10.44 14.55
C THR A 53 19.97 9.10 15.05
N SER A 54 18.93 8.57 14.39
CA SER A 54 18.34 7.29 14.78
C SER A 54 19.20 6.11 14.33
N TRP A 55 18.99 4.96 14.96
CA TRP A 55 19.60 3.71 14.53
C TRP A 55 18.80 3.07 13.38
N ARG A 56 19.48 2.44 12.43
CA ARG A 56 18.86 1.74 11.28
C ARG A 56 18.09 0.48 11.68
N ASN A 57 18.54 -0.24 12.71
CA ASN A 57 17.90 -1.47 13.15
C ASN A 57 18.23 -1.74 14.62
N VAL A 58 17.33 -2.46 15.32
CA VAL A 58 17.52 -2.90 16.71
C VAL A 58 18.79 -3.76 16.88
N LYS A 59 19.23 -4.47 15.82
CA LYS A 59 20.36 -5.40 15.87
C LYS A 59 21.70 -4.82 15.38
N ASN A 60 21.67 -3.97 14.36
CA ASN A 60 22.87 -3.36 13.81
C ASN A 60 22.80 -1.87 14.13
N HIS A 61 23.59 -1.45 15.13
CA HIS A 61 23.81 -0.06 15.55
C HIS A 61 24.52 0.76 14.44
N THR A 62 24.03 0.71 13.21
CA THR A 62 24.47 1.54 12.10
C THR A 62 23.55 2.77 12.04
N PRO A 63 24.08 4.00 12.00
CA PRO A 63 23.27 5.21 11.86
C PRO A 63 22.43 5.17 10.58
N ASP A 64 21.18 5.64 10.64
CA ASP A 64 20.34 5.83 9.46
C ASP A 64 20.35 7.27 8.94
N HIS A 65 19.71 7.52 7.79
CA HIS A 65 19.55 8.84 7.16
C HIS A 65 18.58 9.79 7.88
N SER A 66 17.90 9.35 8.94
CA SER A 66 16.95 10.17 9.69
C SER A 66 17.65 10.94 10.81
N SER A 67 17.85 12.23 10.56
CA SER A 67 18.36 13.19 11.54
C SER A 67 17.22 14.07 12.05
N PHE A 68 17.06 14.16 13.38
CA PHE A 68 16.12 15.07 14.01
C PHE A 68 16.86 16.26 14.61
N GLU A 69 16.49 17.47 14.20
CA GLU A 69 17.03 18.71 14.73
C GLU A 69 16.14 19.19 15.89
N LEU A 70 16.70 19.25 17.10
CA LEU A 70 15.95 19.68 18.28
C LEU A 70 16.25 21.15 18.58
N ASP A 71 15.31 22.03 18.21
CA ASP A 71 15.43 23.46 18.44
C ASP A 71 15.05 23.86 19.87
N GLU A 72 13.89 23.38 20.35
CA GLU A 72 13.40 23.62 21.72
C GLU A 72 12.72 22.36 22.28
N LEU A 73 12.59 22.28 23.60
CA LEU A 73 11.90 21.16 24.23
C LEU A 73 10.38 21.36 24.18
N PRO A 74 9.60 20.29 23.92
CA PRO A 74 8.14 20.37 23.91
C PRO A 74 7.52 20.46 25.32
N PHE A 75 8.34 20.67 26.37
CA PHE A 75 7.94 20.79 27.77
C PHE A 75 8.95 21.62 28.56
N LYS A 76 8.55 22.06 29.75
CA LYS A 76 9.44 22.79 30.66
C LYS A 76 10.10 21.81 31.64
N LEU A 77 11.43 21.84 31.74
CA LEU A 77 12.15 21.03 32.75
C LEU A 77 11.70 21.31 34.18
N SER A 78 11.19 22.52 34.46
CA SER A 78 10.68 22.91 35.78
C SER A 78 9.53 22.04 36.27
N ASP A 79 8.78 21.44 35.36
CA ASP A 79 7.58 20.64 35.67
C ASP A 79 7.97 19.24 36.17
N TYR A 80 9.22 18.83 35.90
CA TYR A 80 9.77 17.51 36.24
C TYR A 80 10.95 17.61 37.21
N ARG A 81 10.92 18.57 38.15
CA ARG A 81 11.97 18.71 39.16
C ARG A 81 12.18 17.40 39.94
N GLY A 82 13.45 17.04 40.12
CA GLY A 82 13.83 15.83 40.84
C GLY A 82 13.71 14.53 40.02
N ALA A 83 13.31 14.60 38.75
CA ALA A 83 13.37 13.49 37.82
C ALA A 83 14.66 13.54 36.98
N PHE A 84 15.19 12.36 36.66
CA PHE A 84 16.11 12.18 35.55
C PHE A 84 15.32 12.21 34.25
N ILE A 85 15.75 13.02 33.28
CA ILE A 85 15.08 13.17 31.99
C ILE A 85 16.03 12.66 30.90
N ARG A 86 15.48 12.00 29.88
CA ARG A 86 16.21 11.69 28.64
C ARG A 86 15.28 11.81 27.44
N GLY A 87 15.80 12.32 26.33
CA GLY A 87 15.16 12.23 25.01
C GLY A 87 15.84 11.14 24.20
N THR A 88 15.08 10.29 23.52
CA THR A 88 15.62 9.26 22.63
C THR A 88 14.88 9.31 21.30
N LEU A 89 15.64 9.45 20.22
CA LEU A 89 15.13 9.33 18.85
C LEU A 89 15.03 7.85 18.51
N GLU A 90 13.80 7.34 18.45
CA GLU A 90 13.55 5.94 18.10
C GLU A 90 13.76 5.68 16.60
N ILE A 91 13.86 4.39 16.22
CA ILE A 91 14.07 3.93 14.83
C ILE A 91 12.96 4.43 13.90
N ASN A 92 11.74 4.61 14.42
CA ASN A 92 10.62 5.19 13.70
C ASN A 92 10.72 6.71 13.54
N SER A 93 11.90 7.30 13.77
CA SER A 93 12.19 8.74 13.68
C SER A 93 11.31 9.63 14.56
N GLN A 94 10.79 9.06 15.66
CA GLN A 94 10.02 9.80 16.65
C GLN A 94 10.87 10.07 17.90
N LEU A 95 10.97 11.34 18.28
CA LEU A 95 11.73 11.74 19.46
C LEU A 95 10.84 11.62 20.70
N LYS A 96 11.20 10.69 21.59
CA LYS A 96 10.45 10.45 22.82
C LYS A 96 11.21 10.91 24.04
N PHE A 97 10.52 11.61 24.92
CA PHE A 97 11.08 12.08 26.18
C PHE A 97 10.54 11.28 27.34
N TYR A 98 11.44 10.89 28.23
CA TYR A 98 11.14 10.08 29.40
C TYR A 98 11.61 10.76 30.68
N ALA A 99 10.84 10.59 31.75
CA ALA A 99 11.21 11.01 33.10
C ALA A 99 11.28 9.79 34.04
N MET A 100 12.27 9.77 34.93
CA MET A 100 12.43 8.75 35.97
C MET A 100 12.68 9.43 37.32
N TYR A 101 11.84 9.16 38.30
CA TYR A 101 11.99 9.66 39.66
C TYR A 101 12.79 8.68 40.51
N GLN A 102 13.47 9.19 41.55
CA GLN A 102 14.11 8.30 42.53
C GLN A 102 13.07 7.40 43.19
N GLY A 103 13.30 6.08 43.13
CA GLY A 103 12.37 5.06 43.66
C GLY A 103 11.33 4.55 42.66
N SER A 104 11.23 5.08 41.44
CA SER A 104 10.40 4.47 40.39
C SER A 104 11.06 3.20 39.84
N ARG A 105 10.24 2.24 39.37
CA ARG A 105 10.73 0.98 38.77
C ARG A 105 11.10 1.10 37.30
N GLY A 106 11.05 2.31 36.72
CA GLY A 106 11.30 2.53 35.31
C GLY A 106 11.04 3.96 34.85
N TRP A 107 11.21 4.15 33.55
CA TRP A 107 11.00 5.39 32.81
C TRP A 107 9.52 5.58 32.44
N THR A 108 9.01 6.79 32.64
CA THR A 108 7.66 7.20 32.22
C THR A 108 7.77 8.09 30.98
N LEU A 109 7.00 7.80 29.94
CA LEU A 109 6.91 8.65 28.74
C LEU A 109 6.21 9.96 29.10
N ILE A 110 6.84 11.10 28.83
CA ILE A 110 6.32 12.44 29.18
C ILE A 110 5.96 13.29 27.98
N SER A 111 6.66 13.12 26.86
CA SER A 111 6.37 13.86 25.62
C SER A 111 6.91 13.11 24.41
N VAL A 112 6.36 13.44 23.25
CA VAL A 112 6.67 12.83 21.96
C VAL A 112 6.66 13.92 20.91
N GLU A 113 7.71 14.00 20.11
CA GLU A 113 7.85 14.96 19.02
C GLU A 113 8.13 14.24 17.69
N PRO A 114 7.35 14.54 16.63
CA PRO A 114 6.06 15.22 16.63
C PRO A 114 4.95 14.37 17.28
N VAL A 115 3.93 15.03 17.84
CA VAL A 115 2.76 14.39 18.47
C VAL A 115 2.00 13.53 17.46
N ASN A 116 1.89 14.03 16.23
CA ASN A 116 1.32 13.26 15.13
C ASN A 116 2.40 12.38 14.51
N GLN A 117 2.34 11.08 14.74
CA GLN A 117 3.32 10.15 14.19
C GLN A 117 3.36 10.20 12.65
N CYS A 118 2.23 10.45 11.97
CA CYS A 118 2.20 10.58 10.51
C CYS A 118 2.64 11.95 9.97
N GLU A 119 3.10 12.85 10.84
CA GLU A 119 3.89 14.03 10.46
C GLU A 119 5.39 13.74 10.45
N VAL A 120 5.84 12.62 11.03
CA VAL A 120 7.22 12.16 10.89
C VAL A 120 7.46 11.78 9.44
N ASP A 121 8.46 12.42 8.83
CA ASP A 121 8.88 12.12 7.46
C ASP A 121 9.29 10.66 7.31
N ALA A 122 8.75 10.03 6.27
CA ALA A 122 8.98 8.65 5.87
C ALA A 122 8.78 7.62 6.99
N LEU A 123 7.98 7.91 8.02
CA LEU A 123 7.65 6.95 9.10
C LEU A 123 7.18 5.60 8.54
N CYS A 124 6.28 5.69 7.56
CA CYS A 124 5.91 4.58 6.71
C CYS A 124 6.61 4.83 5.38
N ASP A 125 7.64 4.03 5.10
CA ASP A 125 8.49 4.16 3.91
C ASP A 125 7.66 3.96 2.62
N ALA A 126 8.33 3.96 1.47
CA ALA A 126 7.80 3.86 0.12
C ALA A 126 6.49 3.05 -0.01
N PHE A 127 5.50 3.67 -0.65
CA PHE A 127 4.19 3.09 -0.97
C PHE A 127 3.43 2.51 0.22
N SER A 128 3.65 2.99 1.45
CA SER A 128 2.87 2.60 2.63
C SER A 128 1.98 3.73 3.13
N PHE A 129 0.77 3.40 3.57
CA PHE A 129 -0.11 4.33 4.30
C PHE A 129 0.33 4.43 5.76
N CYS A 130 0.29 5.65 6.30
CA CYS A 130 0.43 5.94 7.72
C CYS A 130 -0.93 6.28 8.35
N TYR A 131 -1.31 5.56 9.39
CA TYR A 131 -2.50 5.82 10.19
C TYR A 131 -2.12 6.39 11.55
N GLN A 132 -2.55 7.62 11.83
CA GLN A 132 -2.20 8.36 13.05
C GLN A 132 -2.52 7.60 14.34
N PHE A 133 -3.56 6.76 14.35
CA PHE A 133 -3.93 5.92 15.51
C PHE A 133 -3.98 4.42 15.15
N GLY A 134 -3.34 4.02 14.05
CA GLY A 134 -3.34 2.64 13.58
C GLY A 134 -2.47 1.71 14.42
N SER A 135 -2.88 0.44 14.52
CA SER A 135 -2.06 -0.64 15.06
C SER A 135 -2.16 -1.87 14.14
N PRO A 136 -1.21 -2.09 13.21
CA PRO A 136 0.04 -1.31 13.01
C PRO A 136 -0.21 0.09 12.44
N ALA A 137 0.73 1.02 12.67
CA ALA A 137 0.66 2.38 12.15
C ALA A 137 0.84 2.43 10.62
N CYS A 138 1.66 1.54 10.08
CA CYS A 138 1.95 1.45 8.65
C CYS A 138 1.25 0.25 8.02
N VAL A 139 0.60 0.47 6.88
CA VAL A 139 -0.14 -0.56 6.13
C VAL A 139 0.12 -0.41 4.64
N CYS A 140 0.47 -1.53 3.98
CA CYS A 140 0.59 -1.55 2.53
C CYS A 140 -0.80 -1.46 1.86
N PRO A 141 -0.97 -0.61 0.83
CA PRO A 141 -2.20 -0.52 0.05
C PRO A 141 -2.50 -1.81 -0.73
N GLU A 142 -3.72 -1.88 -1.28
CA GLU A 142 -4.07 -2.94 -2.22
C GLU A 142 -3.13 -2.95 -3.43
N GLY A 143 -2.71 -4.15 -3.85
CA GLY A 143 -1.72 -4.33 -4.91
C GLY A 143 -0.26 -4.28 -4.44
N PHE A 144 -0.01 -4.00 -3.15
CA PHE A 144 1.32 -3.93 -2.56
C PHE A 144 1.49 -4.91 -1.40
N GLU A 145 2.75 -5.22 -1.08
CA GLU A 145 3.16 -6.07 0.04
C GLU A 145 4.46 -5.57 0.66
N PRO A 146 4.74 -5.90 1.94
CA PRO A 146 5.99 -5.50 2.58
C PRO A 146 7.21 -6.01 1.82
N LYS A 147 8.20 -5.14 1.59
CA LYS A 147 9.43 -5.52 0.90
C LYS A 147 10.23 -6.58 1.67
N VAL A 148 10.24 -6.49 3.00
CA VAL A 148 10.84 -7.48 3.92
C VAL A 148 9.85 -7.80 5.02
N MET A 149 9.23 -8.98 4.95
CA MET A 149 8.13 -9.36 5.86
C MET A 149 8.61 -9.56 7.31
N GLU A 150 9.84 -10.04 7.50
CA GLU A 150 10.44 -10.27 8.82
C GLU A 150 10.55 -8.96 9.63
N ASN A 151 11.02 -7.88 9.00
CA ASN A 151 11.12 -6.56 9.63
C ASN A 151 9.73 -6.00 9.91
N TRP A 152 8.80 -6.14 8.96
CA TRP A 152 7.42 -5.69 9.12
C TRP A 152 6.72 -6.32 10.33
N ARG A 153 6.96 -7.62 10.59
CA ARG A 153 6.45 -8.32 11.78
C ARG A 153 7.02 -7.81 13.10
N LEU A 154 8.22 -7.24 13.06
CA LEU A 154 8.87 -6.58 14.20
C LEU A 154 8.46 -5.11 14.35
N LYS A 155 7.48 -4.65 13.56
CA LYS A 155 7.04 -3.24 13.48
C LYS A 155 8.16 -2.30 13.00
N ASP A 156 9.09 -2.84 12.23
CA ASP A 156 10.07 -2.09 11.48
C ASP A 156 9.53 -1.92 10.05
N PHE A 157 9.13 -0.69 9.73
CA PHE A 157 8.49 -0.34 8.46
C PHE A 157 9.44 0.35 7.48
N SER A 158 10.74 0.40 7.81
CA SER A 158 11.79 1.08 7.03
C SER A 158 12.05 0.48 5.65
N ASP A 159 11.59 -0.74 5.38
CA ASP A 159 11.71 -1.35 4.05
C ASP A 159 10.55 -0.97 3.11
N GLY A 160 9.48 -0.39 3.66
CA GLY A 160 8.30 0.02 2.90
C GLY A 160 7.57 -1.13 2.21
N CYS A 161 6.80 -0.75 1.19
CA CYS A 161 5.97 -1.65 0.42
C CYS A 161 6.44 -1.70 -1.05
N VAL A 162 6.31 -2.87 -1.65
CA VAL A 162 6.58 -3.11 -3.08
C VAL A 162 5.32 -3.65 -3.75
N ARG A 163 5.22 -3.47 -5.06
CA ARG A 163 4.10 -4.00 -5.84
C ARG A 163 4.15 -5.53 -5.84
N LYS A 164 3.02 -6.17 -5.59
CA LYS A 164 2.87 -7.64 -5.72
C LYS A 164 3.16 -8.13 -7.13
N THR A 165 2.73 -7.35 -8.12
CA THR A 165 2.99 -7.59 -9.53
C THR A 165 3.91 -6.47 -10.04
N PRO A 166 5.15 -6.79 -10.43
CA PRO A 166 6.06 -5.81 -11.02
C PRO A 166 5.40 -5.13 -12.23
N PHE A 167 5.65 -3.84 -12.40
CA PHE A 167 5.16 -3.11 -13.56
C PHE A 167 6.03 -3.45 -14.77
N HIS A 168 5.49 -4.21 -15.71
CA HIS A 168 6.11 -4.41 -17.02
C HIS A 168 5.54 -3.35 -17.95
N CYS A 169 6.34 -2.37 -18.38
CA CYS A 169 5.91 -1.33 -19.33
C CYS A 169 5.71 -1.88 -20.74
N SER A 170 4.85 -2.87 -20.88
CA SER A 170 4.56 -3.48 -22.16
C SER A 170 3.30 -2.83 -22.75
N PRO A 171 3.33 -2.43 -24.02
CA PRO A 171 2.13 -1.98 -24.71
C PRO A 171 1.06 -3.10 -24.68
N GLY A 172 -0.14 -2.79 -24.19
CA GLY A 172 -1.30 -3.70 -24.27
C GLY A 172 -1.72 -4.40 -22.98
N GLU A 173 -1.09 -4.11 -21.83
CA GLU A 173 -1.59 -4.60 -20.54
C GLU A 173 -2.80 -3.80 -20.04
N SER A 174 -3.70 -4.48 -19.31
CA SER A 174 -4.84 -3.84 -18.65
C SER A 174 -4.39 -3.31 -17.29
N TYR A 175 -4.28 -1.99 -17.19
CA TYR A 175 -3.90 -1.30 -15.96
C TYR A 175 -5.13 -0.80 -15.21
N SER A 176 -5.19 -1.05 -13.90
CA SER A 176 -6.07 -0.36 -12.96
C SER A 176 -5.30 0.80 -12.29
N PHE A 177 -5.98 1.64 -11.51
CA PHE A 177 -5.34 2.71 -10.76
C PHE A 177 -5.79 2.66 -9.31
N LEU A 178 -4.82 2.68 -8.40
CA LEU A 178 -5.06 2.94 -6.99
C LEU A 178 -5.15 4.45 -6.79
N LEU A 179 -6.23 4.89 -6.17
CA LEU A 179 -6.44 6.28 -5.79
C LEU A 179 -5.91 6.51 -4.38
N ILE A 180 -5.09 7.55 -4.24
CA ILE A 180 -4.57 8.01 -2.98
C ILE A 180 -4.98 9.47 -2.85
N THR A 181 -5.75 9.80 -1.82
CA THR A 181 -6.39 11.10 -1.67
C THR A 181 -5.68 12.01 -0.67
N ASP A 182 -4.82 11.46 0.18
CA ASP A 182 -4.09 12.22 1.20
C ASP A 182 -2.59 11.88 1.15
N VAL A 183 -1.86 12.68 0.37
CA VAL A 183 -0.40 12.69 0.34
C VAL A 183 0.04 13.98 1.01
N ALA A 184 0.92 13.91 2.01
CA ALA A 184 1.41 15.10 2.68
C ALA A 184 2.03 16.06 1.63
N TYR A 185 1.48 17.27 1.56
CA TYR A 185 1.86 18.25 0.56
C TYR A 185 3.34 18.62 0.74
N GLY A 186 4.20 18.23 -0.22
CA GLY A 186 5.60 18.67 -0.27
C GLY A 186 6.68 17.58 -0.22
N TYR A 187 6.34 16.28 -0.22
CA TYR A 187 7.37 15.24 -0.17
C TYR A 187 6.97 13.92 -0.88
N PRO A 188 7.88 13.27 -1.64
CA PRO A 188 9.06 13.82 -2.30
C PRO A 188 8.65 14.60 -3.56
N ASN A 189 9.20 15.80 -3.75
CA ASN A 189 9.00 16.63 -4.94
C ASN A 189 9.76 16.12 -6.19
N LYS A 190 9.91 14.80 -6.34
CA LYS A 190 10.47 14.18 -7.56
C LYS A 190 9.36 13.93 -8.57
N TYR A 191 8.78 15.02 -9.08
CA TYR A 191 7.78 14.97 -10.14
C TYR A 191 8.21 15.79 -11.36
N GLN A 192 7.72 15.40 -12.54
CA GLN A 192 7.78 16.21 -13.75
C GLN A 192 6.40 16.81 -14.03
N THR A 193 6.38 18.09 -14.37
CA THR A 193 5.15 18.81 -14.74
C THR A 193 4.99 18.88 -16.25
N ILE A 194 3.79 18.53 -16.74
CA ILE A 194 3.39 18.65 -18.14
C ILE A 194 2.14 19.51 -18.18
N SER A 195 2.16 20.59 -18.96
CA SER A 195 1.06 21.54 -19.08
C SER A 195 0.29 21.35 -20.38
N ASN A 196 -0.93 21.87 -20.44
CA ASN A 196 -1.74 21.94 -21.66
C ASN A 196 -2.13 20.56 -22.20
N ILE A 197 -2.51 19.67 -21.29
CA ILE A 197 -2.75 18.25 -21.53
C ILE A 197 -4.04 17.83 -20.80
N SER A 198 -4.77 16.85 -21.35
CA SER A 198 -5.95 16.28 -20.67
C SER A 198 -5.55 15.26 -19.59
N ASN A 199 -6.48 14.92 -18.71
CA ASN A 199 -6.31 13.85 -17.73
C ASN A 199 -5.97 12.51 -18.41
N ASP A 200 -6.64 12.17 -19.51
CA ASP A 200 -6.38 10.94 -20.25
C ASP A 200 -4.99 10.92 -20.90
N GLN A 201 -4.54 12.06 -21.41
CA GLN A 201 -3.19 12.19 -21.93
C GLN A 201 -2.14 12.11 -20.81
N CYS A 202 -2.38 12.72 -19.65
CA CYS A 202 -1.53 12.57 -18.46
C CYS A 202 -1.39 11.10 -18.02
N ARG A 203 -2.50 10.37 -18.03
CA ARG A 203 -2.54 8.93 -17.78
C ARG A 203 -1.66 8.16 -18.77
N LEU A 204 -1.78 8.45 -20.06
CA LEU A 204 -1.00 7.78 -21.11
C LEU A 204 0.50 8.09 -21.00
N GLU A 205 0.87 9.34 -20.72
CA GLU A 205 2.25 9.75 -20.51
C GLU A 205 2.91 8.95 -19.38
N CYS A 206 2.20 8.74 -18.28
CA CYS A 206 2.70 7.92 -17.17
C CYS A 206 2.83 6.44 -17.55
N LEU A 207 1.85 5.88 -18.28
CA LEU A 207 1.91 4.48 -18.70
C LEU A 207 3.02 4.18 -19.72
N ILE A 208 3.39 5.16 -20.55
CA ILE A 208 4.46 5.01 -21.56
C ILE A 208 5.84 5.12 -20.92
N LYS A 209 6.00 5.98 -19.91
CA LYS A 209 7.28 6.19 -19.23
C LYS A 209 7.45 5.24 -18.06
N CYS A 210 8.34 4.26 -18.18
CA CYS A 210 8.65 3.31 -17.09
C CYS A 210 9.16 3.92 -15.79
N SER A 211 9.72 5.12 -15.88
CA SER A 211 10.14 5.86 -14.69
C SER A 211 8.96 6.42 -13.91
N CYS A 212 7.76 6.49 -14.50
CA CYS A 212 6.57 7.01 -13.86
C CYS A 212 5.98 5.97 -12.91
N THR A 213 5.81 6.37 -11.65
CA THR A 213 5.27 5.50 -10.60
C THR A 213 3.88 5.92 -10.15
N ALA A 214 3.53 7.19 -10.35
CA ALA A 214 2.23 7.76 -10.06
C ALA A 214 2.01 9.06 -10.85
N PHE A 215 0.76 9.50 -11.00
CA PHE A 215 0.47 10.81 -11.57
C PHE A 215 -0.69 11.51 -10.86
N PHE A 216 -0.70 12.83 -10.96
CA PHE A 216 -1.79 13.68 -10.50
C PHE A 216 -2.15 14.69 -11.58
N TYR A 217 -3.43 15.03 -11.69
CA TYR A 217 -3.94 15.95 -12.70
C TYR A 217 -4.77 17.06 -12.04
N ILE A 218 -4.43 18.31 -12.35
CA ILE A 218 -5.17 19.51 -11.97
C ILE A 218 -5.88 20.05 -13.21
N SER A 219 -7.21 20.15 -13.16
CA SER A 219 -8.01 20.71 -14.25
C SER A 219 -8.10 22.23 -14.25
N PHE A 220 -7.67 22.91 -13.19
CA PHE A 220 -7.67 24.37 -13.11
C PHE A 220 -6.67 24.98 -14.11
N ASP A 221 -7.06 26.05 -14.81
CA ASP A 221 -6.36 26.71 -15.91
C ASP A 221 -6.30 25.91 -17.24
N ILE A 222 -5.10 25.45 -17.60
CA ILE A 222 -4.74 24.84 -18.89
C ILE A 222 -4.67 23.31 -18.84
N GLY A 223 -5.02 22.70 -17.69
CA GLY A 223 -4.73 21.29 -17.43
C GLY A 223 -3.25 21.09 -17.14
N ARG A 224 -2.92 20.75 -15.89
CA ARG A 224 -1.53 20.44 -15.47
C ARG A 224 -1.46 19.01 -14.96
N CYS A 225 -0.51 18.27 -15.49
CA CYS A 225 -0.17 16.90 -15.13
C CYS A 225 1.13 16.89 -14.33
N TYR A 226 1.16 16.13 -13.24
CA TYR A 226 2.34 15.90 -12.41
C TYR A 226 2.62 14.41 -12.42
N THR A 227 3.81 14.01 -12.86
CA THR A 227 4.22 12.59 -12.97
C THR A 227 5.36 12.32 -12.01
N TRP A 228 5.15 11.43 -11.04
CA TRP A 228 6.15 11.06 -10.04
C TRP A 228 7.19 10.11 -10.61
N ILE A 229 8.44 10.30 -10.18
CA ILE A 229 9.58 9.46 -10.56
C ILE A 229 10.17 8.83 -9.30
N GLY A 230 10.22 7.49 -9.30
CA GLY A 230 10.66 6.71 -8.15
C GLY A 230 9.57 6.56 -7.10
N ASP A 231 9.93 6.27 -5.86
CA ASP A 231 8.95 5.86 -4.87
C ASP A 231 8.12 7.04 -4.31
N VAL A 232 6.90 6.73 -3.86
CA VAL A 232 5.98 7.69 -3.23
C VAL A 232 6.04 7.50 -1.72
N TYR A 233 6.17 8.59 -0.96
CA TYR A 233 6.34 8.58 0.50
C TYR A 233 5.27 9.47 1.16
N ASN A 234 5.22 9.45 2.50
CA ASN A 234 4.36 10.32 3.31
C ASN A 234 2.87 10.25 2.94
N ILE A 235 2.40 9.04 2.65
CA ILE A 235 1.01 8.79 2.32
C ILE A 235 0.23 8.63 3.63
N ARG A 236 -0.82 9.43 3.81
CA ARG A 236 -1.67 9.37 5.00
C ARG A 236 -2.91 8.53 4.72
N GLY A 237 -3.18 7.61 5.62
CA GLY A 237 -4.40 6.84 5.63
C GLY A 237 -5.48 7.61 6.38
N THR A 238 -6.55 7.99 5.70
CA THR A 238 -7.75 8.50 6.36
C THR A 238 -8.61 7.31 6.79
N SER A 239 -9.05 7.29 8.04
CA SER A 239 -10.24 6.51 8.39
C SER A 239 -11.42 7.10 7.61
N GLU A 240 -12.32 6.25 7.10
CA GLU A 240 -13.37 6.49 6.07
C GLU A 240 -14.24 7.78 6.15
N SER A 241 -14.06 8.67 7.12
CA SER A 241 -14.90 9.86 7.36
C SER A 241 -14.20 11.22 7.24
N SER A 242 -12.89 11.30 6.94
CA SER A 242 -12.21 12.59 6.70
C SER A 242 -11.81 12.70 5.23
N TYR A 243 -12.79 13.04 4.38
CA TYR A 243 -12.52 13.58 3.06
C TYR A 243 -11.85 14.94 3.26
N ASN A 244 -10.55 15.05 3.04
CA ASN A 244 -9.90 16.35 2.93
C ASN A 244 -10.10 16.83 1.48
N PRO A 245 -11.00 17.81 1.21
CA PRO A 245 -11.27 18.28 -0.15
C PRO A 245 -10.04 18.93 -0.82
N ASP A 246 -9.01 19.27 -0.04
CA ASP A 246 -7.78 19.91 -0.51
C ASP A 246 -6.63 18.90 -0.77
N GLY A 247 -6.87 17.60 -0.58
CA GLY A 247 -5.90 16.55 -0.81
C GLY A 247 -5.60 16.31 -2.29
N ILE A 248 -4.36 15.95 -2.62
CA ILE A 248 -3.94 15.58 -3.98
C ILE A 248 -4.46 14.17 -4.30
N GLU A 249 -5.25 14.02 -5.37
CA GLU A 249 -5.70 12.71 -5.86
C GLU A 249 -4.61 12.03 -6.72
N LEU A 250 -3.63 11.43 -6.05
CA LEU A 250 -2.55 10.70 -6.71
C LEU A 250 -3.04 9.34 -7.24
N LYS A 251 -2.76 9.06 -8.51
CA LYS A 251 -3.12 7.83 -9.23
C LYS A 251 -1.90 6.96 -9.45
N ILE A 252 -1.87 5.80 -8.80
CA ILE A 252 -0.80 4.81 -8.96
C ILE A 252 -1.29 3.72 -9.93
N PRO A 253 -0.66 3.53 -11.12
CA PRO A 253 -1.03 2.45 -12.03
C PRO A 253 -0.77 1.09 -11.37
N LEU A 254 -1.65 0.12 -11.54
CA LEU A 254 -1.52 -1.25 -11.05
C LEU A 254 -1.78 -2.24 -12.19
N VAL A 255 -1.05 -3.34 -12.24
CA VAL A 255 -1.29 -4.39 -13.24
C VAL A 255 -2.43 -5.27 -12.75
N TYR A 256 -3.51 -5.39 -13.53
CA TYR A 256 -4.56 -6.34 -13.22
C TYR A 256 -4.07 -7.77 -13.57
N PRO A 257 -4.10 -8.73 -12.64
CA PRO A 257 -3.69 -10.09 -12.94
C PRO A 257 -4.64 -10.69 -13.99
N THR A 258 -4.13 -10.91 -15.21
CA THR A 258 -4.86 -11.54 -16.32
C THR A 258 -5.27 -13.01 -16.05
N SER A 259 -4.81 -13.60 -14.93
CA SER A 259 -5.18 -14.96 -14.51
C SER A 259 -6.61 -15.05 -13.96
N GLU A 260 -7.10 -14.02 -13.26
CA GLU A 260 -8.46 -13.99 -12.68
C GLU A 260 -9.54 -13.98 -13.77
N THR A 261 -9.32 -13.21 -14.84
CA THR A 261 -10.24 -13.16 -15.99
C THR A 261 -10.29 -14.50 -16.74
N LYS A 262 -9.14 -15.11 -17.02
CA LYS A 262 -9.11 -16.45 -17.62
C LYS A 262 -9.88 -17.48 -16.78
N ARG A 263 -9.65 -17.51 -15.46
CA ARG A 263 -10.36 -18.42 -14.55
C ARG A 263 -11.86 -18.19 -14.58
N LYS A 264 -12.33 -16.94 -14.46
CA LYS A 264 -13.76 -16.60 -14.50
C LYS A 264 -14.42 -16.96 -15.83
N THR A 265 -13.77 -16.68 -16.97
CA THR A 265 -14.28 -17.04 -18.28
C THR A 265 -14.37 -18.55 -18.48
N THR A 266 -13.39 -19.34 -17.99
CA THR A 266 -13.45 -20.81 -18.04
C THR A 266 -14.65 -21.38 -17.26
N TRP A 267 -14.93 -20.87 -16.06
CA TRP A 267 -16.09 -21.32 -15.27
C TRP A 267 -17.44 -20.96 -15.92
N ILE A 268 -17.56 -19.78 -16.53
CA ILE A 268 -18.76 -19.37 -17.26
C ILE A 268 -18.99 -20.28 -18.47
N VAL A 269 -17.95 -20.55 -19.26
CA VAL A 269 -18.05 -21.43 -20.45
C VAL A 269 -18.44 -22.86 -20.05
N LEU A 270 -17.86 -23.41 -18.98
CA LEU A 270 -18.24 -24.73 -18.45
C LEU A 270 -19.71 -24.77 -18.00
N GLY A 271 -20.20 -23.72 -17.34
CA GLY A 271 -21.60 -23.62 -16.92
C GLY A 271 -22.57 -23.59 -18.11
N VAL A 272 -22.26 -22.81 -19.15
CA VAL A 272 -23.10 -22.71 -20.36
C VAL A 272 -23.13 -24.04 -21.12
N LEU A 273 -21.99 -24.72 -21.27
CA LEU A 273 -21.91 -26.02 -21.93
C LEU A 273 -22.73 -27.08 -21.18
N ALA A 274 -22.59 -27.15 -19.84
CA ALA A 274 -23.35 -28.08 -19.02
C ALA A 274 -24.87 -27.85 -19.12
N GLY A 275 -25.31 -26.58 -19.14
CA GLY A 275 -26.70 -26.21 -19.34
C GLY A 275 -27.24 -26.65 -20.70
N PHE A 276 -26.48 -26.41 -21.78
CA PHE A 276 -26.87 -26.79 -23.14
C PHE A 276 -27.03 -28.31 -23.31
N PHE A 277 -26.08 -29.11 -22.82
CA PHE A 277 -26.17 -30.57 -22.85
C PHE A 277 -27.34 -31.11 -22.01
N SER A 278 -27.63 -30.48 -20.88
CA SER A 278 -28.78 -30.85 -20.03
C SER A 278 -30.10 -30.65 -20.78
N ILE A 279 -30.27 -29.53 -21.48
CA ILE A 279 -31.49 -29.23 -22.25
C ILE A 279 -31.66 -30.21 -23.42
N LEU A 280 -30.57 -30.51 -24.16
CA LEU A 280 -30.61 -31.48 -25.25
C LEU A 280 -30.97 -32.89 -24.77
N SER A 281 -30.43 -33.31 -23.62
CA SER A 281 -30.76 -34.61 -23.04
C SER A 281 -32.24 -34.69 -22.62
N ALA A 282 -32.79 -33.62 -22.02
CA ALA A 282 -34.20 -33.57 -21.64
C ALA A 282 -35.12 -33.56 -22.87
N ALA A 283 -34.75 -32.83 -23.93
CA ALA A 283 -35.50 -32.79 -25.18
C ALA A 283 -35.52 -34.15 -25.88
N THR A 284 -34.37 -34.84 -25.94
CA THR A 284 -34.28 -36.18 -26.55
C THR A 284 -35.08 -37.21 -25.75
N LEU A 285 -35.04 -37.16 -24.41
CA LEU A 285 -35.86 -37.99 -23.54
C LEU A 285 -37.36 -37.70 -23.72
N MET A 286 -37.77 -36.43 -23.77
CA MET A 286 -39.16 -36.07 -24.03
C MET A 286 -39.66 -36.60 -25.37
N VAL A 287 -38.85 -36.51 -26.43
CA VAL A 287 -39.20 -37.07 -27.74
C VAL A 287 -39.28 -38.59 -27.69
N PHE A 288 -38.37 -39.26 -26.98
CA PHE A 288 -38.39 -40.71 -26.80
C PHE A 288 -39.64 -41.18 -26.06
N PHE A 289 -39.99 -40.54 -24.94
CA PHE A 289 -41.20 -40.86 -24.17
C PHE A 289 -42.47 -40.55 -24.96
N ARG A 290 -42.54 -39.43 -25.68
CA ARG A 290 -43.67 -39.12 -26.58
C ARG A 290 -43.83 -40.19 -27.66
N ARG A 291 -42.75 -40.61 -28.33
CA ARG A 291 -42.81 -41.68 -29.33
C ARG A 291 -43.27 -43.01 -28.74
N ARG A 292 -42.81 -43.34 -27.52
CA ARG A 292 -43.21 -44.58 -26.83
C ARG A 292 -44.67 -44.57 -26.39
N TRP A 293 -45.18 -43.43 -25.91
CA TRP A 293 -46.60 -43.27 -25.57
C TRP A 293 -47.50 -43.27 -26.81
N SER A 294 -47.08 -42.66 -27.93
CA SER A 294 -47.83 -42.74 -29.19
C SER A 294 -47.84 -44.16 -29.78
N ALA A 295 -46.77 -44.95 -29.59
CA ALA A 295 -46.74 -46.36 -29.97
C ALA A 295 -47.62 -47.23 -29.06
N ALA A 296 -47.71 -46.91 -27.76
CA ALA A 296 -48.60 -47.61 -26.83
C ALA A 296 -50.10 -47.26 -27.05
N ALA A 297 -50.41 -46.03 -27.47
CA ALA A 297 -51.77 -45.61 -27.80
C ALA A 297 -52.33 -46.29 -29.08
N LEU A 298 -51.48 -46.88 -29.93
CA LEU A 298 -51.88 -47.64 -31.12
C LEU A 298 -52.11 -49.13 -30.83
N ALA A 299 -51.98 -49.58 -29.58
CA ALA A 299 -52.12 -50.98 -29.21
C ALA A 299 -53.49 -51.33 -28.61
N THR A 300 -54.43 -50.39 -28.56
CA THR A 300 -55.78 -50.61 -28.03
C THR A 300 -56.85 -50.15 -29.01
N THR A 301 -57.09 -50.92 -30.06
CA THR A 301 -58.42 -51.07 -30.67
C THR A 301 -58.47 -52.43 -31.35
N ASP A 302 -59.11 -53.37 -30.66
CA ASP A 302 -59.58 -54.63 -31.21
C ASP A 302 -60.66 -54.32 -32.27
N ASP A 303 -60.58 -55.03 -33.39
CA ASP A 303 -61.56 -55.13 -34.47
C ASP A 303 -62.07 -53.82 -35.15
N SER A 304 -61.26 -53.24 -36.05
CA SER A 304 -61.79 -52.48 -37.19
C SER A 304 -60.73 -52.35 -38.31
N LEU A 305 -61.19 -52.26 -39.57
CA LEU A 305 -60.39 -52.22 -40.80
C LEU A 305 -59.04 -51.49 -40.66
N VAL A 306 -57.96 -52.16 -41.05
CA VAL A 306 -56.62 -51.56 -41.12
C VAL A 306 -56.61 -50.46 -42.19
N LEU A 307 -56.68 -49.21 -41.73
CA LEU A 307 -56.64 -48.03 -42.60
C LEU A 307 -55.17 -47.71 -42.93
N TYR A 308 -54.72 -48.07 -44.14
CA TYR A 308 -53.41 -47.67 -44.62
C TYR A 308 -53.42 -46.22 -45.11
N LYS A 309 -52.48 -45.41 -44.64
CA LYS A 309 -52.30 -44.04 -45.15
C LYS A 309 -51.89 -44.09 -46.62
N HIS A 310 -52.47 -43.22 -47.44
CA HIS A 310 -52.19 -43.14 -48.89
C HIS A 310 -50.70 -43.03 -49.22
N ARG A 311 -49.91 -42.33 -48.40
CA ARG A 311 -48.45 -42.24 -48.53
C ARG A 311 -47.76 -43.61 -48.46
N ASP A 312 -48.22 -44.47 -47.55
CA ASP A 312 -47.59 -45.75 -47.30
C ASP A 312 -47.93 -46.75 -48.42
N LEU A 313 -49.18 -46.72 -48.91
CA LEU A 313 -49.58 -47.44 -50.13
C LEU A 313 -48.79 -46.98 -51.36
N ARG A 314 -48.66 -45.66 -51.53
CA ARG A 314 -47.91 -45.05 -52.63
C ARG A 314 -46.42 -45.42 -52.57
N ARG A 315 -45.85 -45.57 -51.36
CA ARG A 315 -44.47 -46.03 -51.19
C ARG A 315 -44.33 -47.53 -51.49
N ALA A 316 -45.23 -48.36 -50.96
CA ALA A 316 -45.19 -49.81 -51.13
C ALA A 316 -45.40 -50.23 -52.60
N THR A 317 -46.23 -49.50 -53.33
CA THR A 317 -46.56 -49.77 -54.74
C THR A 317 -45.69 -48.99 -55.75
N LYS A 318 -44.65 -48.27 -55.29
CA LYS A 318 -43.85 -47.35 -56.11
C LYS A 318 -44.74 -46.42 -56.97
N ASN A 319 -45.51 -45.54 -56.34
CA ASN A 319 -46.52 -44.70 -56.98
C ASN A 319 -47.55 -45.52 -57.80
N PHE A 320 -47.99 -46.66 -57.28
CA PHE A 320 -48.96 -47.54 -57.95
C PHE A 320 -48.48 -48.15 -59.28
N SER A 321 -47.17 -48.16 -59.51
CA SER A 321 -46.57 -48.85 -60.66
C SER A 321 -46.44 -50.36 -60.46
N GLN A 322 -46.47 -50.84 -59.21
CA GLN A 322 -46.48 -52.26 -58.87
C GLN A 322 -47.72 -52.60 -58.05
N LYS A 323 -48.40 -53.69 -58.42
CA LYS A 323 -49.49 -54.26 -57.63
C LYS A 323 -48.93 -55.03 -56.43
N LEU A 324 -49.68 -55.03 -55.34
CA LEU A 324 -49.37 -55.82 -54.16
C LEU A 324 -50.10 -57.16 -54.27
N GLY A 325 -49.36 -58.27 -54.23
CA GLY A 325 -49.92 -59.62 -54.18
C GLY A 325 -50.01 -60.39 -55.50
N GLU A 326 -49.30 -59.96 -56.56
CA GLU A 326 -49.05 -60.76 -57.77
C GLU A 326 -47.56 -61.12 -57.88
#